data_AF-A0A520XW91-F1
#
_entry.id   AF-A0A520XW91-F1
#
_cell.length_a   1.000
_cell.length_b   1.000
_cell.length_c   1.000
_cell.angle_alpha   90.00
_cell.angle_beta   90.00
_cell.angle_gamma   90.00
#
_symmetry.space_group_name_H-M   'P 1'
#
loop_
_entity.id
_entity.type
_entity.pdbx_description
1 polymer ?
#
loop_
_entity_poly.entity_id
_entity_poly.type
_entity_poly.pdbx_seq_one_letter_code
_entity_poly.pdbx_strand_id
1 'polypeptide(L)'
;MSTNTNTNSAELKATLNLQRKAAITGGGAFDHAGRVQVIRMADFNMNRTIFGGLEGIGRKFMDEKLAKEPVWNNTDATDVEAAYAEASSAHPVPQIDQRLVDFMVDECDFSMEHADGTFLEHLVFCHDYAARYYPDHSPNVALLHSILGTATNTFAMDATKIPKLKALLTDFEALHVEVFPSTLRLFYDVDFLDELEANMHRIDKLEALHLHRVIDNEPLTIDAENLWINLNYHLMHFVDFMPSANWSSQKADPLMQMFERLSNLLDRAGQRQAQVEVAFPKEKGAPVGEDRTLFGRITGLLPPTITLKLARKSIQDYSKKAGHDLSYRIDWA
;
A
#
# COMPACT_ATOMS: atom_id res chain seq x y z
N MET A 1 12.99 -2.78 -49.80
CA MET A 1 13.52 -2.71 -48.43
C MET A 1 12.32 -2.61 -47.50
N SER A 2 11.85 -3.75 -47.00
CA SER A 2 10.77 -3.80 -46.00
C SER A 2 11.41 -3.62 -44.63
N THR A 3 11.17 -2.48 -43.99
CA THR A 3 11.53 -2.27 -42.60
C THR A 3 10.48 -2.94 -41.73
N ASN A 4 10.83 -4.11 -41.18
CA ASN A 4 10.16 -4.70 -40.03
C ASN A 4 10.35 -3.76 -38.84
N THR A 5 9.35 -2.93 -38.56
CA THR A 5 9.17 -2.35 -37.23
C THR A 5 8.66 -3.44 -36.31
N ASN A 6 9.58 -4.11 -35.61
CA ASN A 6 9.25 -4.82 -34.38
C ASN A 6 8.78 -3.78 -33.37
N THR A 7 7.47 -3.57 -33.28
CA THR A 7 6.85 -3.01 -32.08
C THR A 7 6.95 -4.06 -30.99
N ASN A 8 8.11 -4.11 -30.31
CA ASN A 8 8.18 -4.72 -29.00
C ASN A 8 7.30 -3.87 -28.09
N SER A 9 6.06 -4.30 -27.85
CA SER A 9 5.23 -3.74 -26.79
C SER A 9 6.00 -3.84 -25.47
N ALA A 10 6.16 -2.74 -24.76
CA ALA A 10 6.72 -2.76 -23.42
C ALA A 10 5.72 -3.52 -22.54
N GLU A 11 5.99 -4.79 -22.26
CA GLU A 11 5.16 -5.55 -21.32
C GLU A 11 5.63 -5.23 -19.91
N LEU A 12 4.70 -4.82 -19.05
CA LEU A 12 4.95 -4.56 -17.64
C LEU A 12 5.14 -5.91 -16.93
N LYS A 13 6.31 -6.53 -17.13
CA LYS A 13 6.64 -7.85 -16.59
C LYS A 13 7.01 -7.73 -15.12
N ALA A 14 6.10 -8.15 -14.25
CA ALA A 14 6.37 -8.31 -12.84
C ALA A 14 6.20 -9.77 -12.42
N THR A 15 7.22 -10.34 -11.76
CA THR A 15 7.11 -11.70 -11.22
C THR A 15 6.70 -11.60 -9.76
N LEU A 16 5.42 -11.85 -9.47
CA LEU A 16 4.93 -11.79 -8.09
C LEU A 16 5.69 -12.79 -7.20
N ASN A 17 6.11 -12.33 -6.02
CA ASN A 17 6.69 -13.22 -5.02
C ASN A 17 5.62 -14.15 -4.40
N LEU A 18 6.06 -15.17 -3.66
CA LEU A 18 5.17 -16.16 -3.06
C LEU A 18 4.15 -15.56 -2.08
N GLN A 19 4.52 -14.52 -1.34
CA GLN A 19 3.60 -13.87 -0.41
C GLN A 19 2.43 -13.19 -1.14
N ARG A 20 2.72 -12.46 -2.23
CA ARG A 20 1.71 -11.84 -3.10
C ARG A 20 0.82 -12.88 -3.77
N LYS A 21 1.39 -13.98 -4.24
CA LYS A 21 0.63 -15.13 -4.78
C LYS A 21 -0.28 -15.77 -3.73
N ALA A 22 0.21 -15.94 -2.50
CA ALA A 22 -0.60 -16.44 -1.39
C ALA A 22 -1.75 -15.47 -1.04
N ALA A 23 -1.50 -14.16 -1.10
CA ALA A 23 -2.51 -13.14 -0.87
C ALA A 23 -3.59 -13.14 -1.95
N ILE A 24 -3.21 -13.20 -3.23
CA ILE A 24 -4.16 -13.28 -4.36
C ILE A 24 -4.96 -14.58 -4.33
N THR A 25 -4.39 -15.70 -3.89
CA THR A 25 -5.12 -16.97 -3.81
C THR A 25 -6.07 -17.03 -2.62
N GLY A 26 -5.63 -16.54 -1.47
CA GLY A 26 -6.44 -16.52 -0.25
C GLY A 26 -7.41 -15.35 -0.14
N GLY A 27 -7.29 -14.33 -0.99
CA GLY A 27 -8.12 -13.13 -0.94
C GLY A 27 -7.86 -12.24 0.27
N GLY A 28 -6.61 -12.14 0.71
CA GLY A 28 -6.30 -11.51 1.99
C GLY A 28 -4.83 -11.43 2.35
N ALA A 29 -4.56 -10.96 3.57
CA ALA A 29 -3.23 -11.04 4.17
C ALA A 29 -3.22 -12.17 5.22
N PHE A 30 -2.12 -12.93 5.28
CA PHE A 30 -2.01 -14.09 6.17
C PHE A 30 -0.67 -14.09 6.93
N ASP A 31 -0.72 -14.49 8.20
CA ASP A 31 0.49 -14.78 8.99
C ASP A 31 0.98 -16.19 8.65
N HIS A 32 2.12 -16.27 7.95
CA HIS A 32 2.73 -17.55 7.55
C HIS A 32 3.75 -18.08 8.56
N ALA A 33 3.69 -17.65 9.82
CA ALA A 33 4.54 -18.21 10.89
C ALA A 33 4.50 -19.75 10.90
N GLY A 34 5.69 -20.36 10.87
CA GLY A 34 5.86 -21.83 10.78
C GLY A 34 5.92 -22.39 9.36
N ARG A 35 5.49 -21.65 8.34
CA ARG A 35 5.63 -22.00 6.91
C ARG A 35 6.81 -21.30 6.23
N VAL A 36 7.25 -20.20 6.81
CA VAL A 36 8.39 -19.41 6.34
C VAL A 36 9.42 -19.20 7.44
N GLN A 37 10.68 -19.12 7.04
CA GLN A 37 11.76 -18.57 7.83
C GLN A 37 11.98 -17.11 7.41
N VAL A 38 11.98 -16.18 8.35
CA VAL A 38 12.28 -14.77 8.07
C VAL A 38 13.75 -14.53 8.39
N ILE A 39 14.55 -14.32 7.34
CA ILE A 39 15.98 -14.10 7.48
C ILE A 39 16.34 -12.65 7.15
N ARG A 40 17.43 -12.16 7.75
CA ARG A 40 17.93 -10.82 7.46
C ARG A 40 18.75 -10.85 6.17
N MET A 41 18.45 -9.94 5.26
CA MET A 41 19.18 -9.79 4.00
C MET A 41 20.61 -9.29 4.26
N ALA A 42 21.62 -9.96 3.69
CA ALA A 42 23.03 -9.60 3.89
C ALA A 42 23.41 -8.26 3.22
N ASP A 43 22.90 -8.01 2.02
CA ASP A 43 23.27 -6.87 1.17
C ASP A 43 22.18 -5.78 1.10
N PHE A 44 21.28 -5.75 2.10
CA PHE A 44 20.23 -4.74 2.14
C PHE A 44 20.80 -3.32 2.27
N ASN A 45 20.40 -2.44 1.36
CA ASN A 45 20.84 -1.06 1.33
C ASN A 45 19.65 -0.09 1.38
N MET A 46 19.38 0.43 2.57
CA MET A 46 18.33 1.42 2.83
C MET A 46 18.40 2.65 1.91
N ASN A 47 19.61 3.10 1.50
CA ASN A 47 19.78 4.29 0.66
C ASN A 47 19.17 4.14 -0.73
N ARG A 48 18.90 2.92 -1.16
CA ARG A 48 18.30 2.63 -2.46
C ARG A 48 16.76 2.52 -2.41
N THR A 49 16.14 2.84 -1.27
CA THR A 49 14.68 2.77 -1.08
C THR A 49 14.07 4.17 -0.92
N ILE A 50 12.73 4.30 -0.97
CA ILE A 50 12.02 5.55 -0.60
C ILE A 50 12.36 6.07 0.81
N PHE A 51 12.92 5.20 1.66
CA PHE A 51 13.30 5.52 3.04
C PHE A 51 14.78 5.89 3.16
N GLY A 52 15.52 6.01 2.05
CA GLY A 52 16.95 6.34 2.03
C GLY A 52 17.29 7.66 2.70
N GLY A 53 16.37 8.63 2.66
CA GLY A 53 16.49 9.92 3.34
C GLY A 53 16.13 9.92 4.83
N LEU A 54 15.73 8.77 5.41
CA LEU A 54 15.52 8.67 6.86
C LEU A 54 16.84 8.70 7.61
N GLU A 55 16.80 9.39 8.76
CA GLU A 55 17.92 9.51 9.70
C GLU A 55 17.54 8.99 11.09
N GLY A 56 18.56 8.81 11.95
CA GLY A 56 18.37 8.52 13.37
C GLY A 56 17.59 7.23 13.66
N ILE A 57 16.67 7.31 14.62
CA ILE A 57 15.92 6.13 15.08
C ILE A 57 14.91 5.64 14.03
N GLY A 58 14.28 6.55 13.28
CA GLY A 58 13.32 6.21 12.22
C GLY A 58 13.98 5.36 11.13
N ARG A 59 15.22 5.70 10.75
CA ARG A 59 16.02 4.88 9.84
C ARG A 59 16.25 3.46 10.37
N LYS A 60 16.62 3.32 11.65
CA LYS A 60 16.85 2.01 12.27
C LYS A 60 15.57 1.16 12.33
N PHE A 61 14.42 1.79 12.59
CA PHE A 61 13.13 1.10 12.54
C PHE A 61 12.84 0.56 11.15
N MET A 62 12.98 1.40 10.12
CA MET A 62 12.75 0.96 8.74
C MET A 62 13.75 -0.09 8.29
N ASP A 63 15.01 -0.02 8.74
CA ASP A 63 16.04 -1.00 8.42
C ASP A 63 15.74 -2.36 9.04
N GLU A 64 15.33 -2.38 10.31
CA GLU A 64 14.87 -3.61 10.95
C GLU A 64 13.61 -4.19 10.27
N LYS A 65 12.74 -3.34 9.71
CA LYS A 65 11.52 -3.78 9.03
C LYS A 65 11.80 -4.33 7.62
N LEU A 66 12.61 -3.63 6.84
CA LEU A 66 12.80 -3.89 5.41
C LEU A 66 13.95 -4.82 5.08
N ALA A 67 14.96 -4.95 5.95
CA ALA A 67 16.11 -5.82 5.70
C ALA A 67 15.78 -7.31 5.92
N LYS A 68 14.60 -7.77 5.50
CA LYS A 68 14.06 -9.11 5.76
C LYS A 68 13.58 -9.75 4.48
N GLU A 69 13.86 -11.03 4.32
CA GLU A 69 13.35 -11.85 3.24
C GLU A 69 12.69 -13.12 3.79
N PRO A 70 11.50 -13.51 3.30
CA PRO A 70 10.90 -14.79 3.64
C PRO A 70 11.47 -15.92 2.79
N VAL A 71 11.99 -16.95 3.44
CA VAL A 71 12.34 -18.23 2.83
C VAL A 71 11.22 -19.22 3.13
N TRP A 72 10.50 -19.63 2.10
CA TRP A 72 9.40 -20.57 2.21
C TRP A 72 9.92 -22.01 2.27
N ASN A 73 9.25 -22.87 3.05
CA ASN A 73 9.47 -24.30 2.94
C ASN A 73 9.08 -24.79 1.53
N ASN A 74 9.79 -25.77 0.99
CA ASN A 74 9.56 -26.25 -0.39
C ASN A 74 8.12 -26.71 -0.64
N THR A 75 7.51 -27.41 0.32
CA THR A 75 6.11 -27.85 0.21
C THR A 75 5.16 -26.65 0.18
N ASP A 76 5.28 -25.74 1.15
CA ASP A 76 4.44 -24.54 1.22
C ASP A 76 4.58 -23.65 -0.03
N ALA A 77 5.80 -23.49 -0.55
CA ALA A 77 6.07 -22.76 -1.78
C ALA A 77 5.39 -23.41 -3.00
N THR A 78 5.49 -24.74 -3.12
CA THR A 78 4.87 -25.50 -4.22
C THR A 78 3.35 -25.39 -4.18
N ASP A 79 2.76 -25.48 -2.98
CA ASP A 79 1.31 -25.38 -2.79
C ASP A 79 0.80 -23.99 -3.17
N VAL A 80 1.52 -22.93 -2.79
CA VAL A 80 1.18 -21.54 -3.17
C VAL A 80 1.27 -21.33 -4.68
N GLU A 81 2.32 -21.84 -5.34
CA GLU A 81 2.46 -21.74 -6.79
C GLU A 81 1.34 -22.48 -7.53
N ALA A 82 1.01 -23.70 -7.09
CA ALA A 82 -0.06 -24.49 -7.68
C ALA A 82 -1.43 -23.80 -7.52
N ALA A 83 -1.74 -23.33 -6.31
CA ALA A 83 -2.96 -22.59 -6.03
C ALA A 83 -3.04 -21.30 -6.87
N TYR A 84 -1.92 -20.59 -7.02
CA TYR A 84 -1.86 -19.36 -7.81
C TYR A 84 -2.07 -19.62 -9.30
N ALA A 85 -1.43 -20.65 -9.85
CA ALA A 85 -1.63 -21.05 -11.24
C ALA A 85 -3.09 -21.44 -11.53
N GLU A 86 -3.71 -22.22 -10.64
CA GLU A 86 -5.13 -22.59 -10.73
C GLU A 86 -6.03 -21.35 -10.66
N ALA A 87 -5.81 -20.49 -9.65
CA ALA A 87 -6.58 -19.28 -9.44
C ALA A 87 -6.49 -18.30 -10.61
N SER A 88 -5.30 -18.16 -11.20
CA SER A 88 -5.03 -17.28 -12.35
C SER A 88 -5.63 -17.82 -13.64
N SER A 89 -5.64 -19.14 -13.81
CA SER A 89 -6.30 -19.78 -14.96
C SER A 89 -7.83 -19.70 -14.87
N ALA A 90 -8.39 -19.82 -13.67
CA ALA A 90 -9.83 -19.81 -13.46
C ALA A 90 -10.42 -18.39 -13.57
N HIS A 91 -9.68 -17.39 -13.08
CA HIS A 91 -10.10 -15.99 -13.06
C HIS A 91 -8.96 -15.11 -13.57
N PRO A 92 -8.81 -14.99 -14.90
CA PRO A 92 -7.77 -14.16 -15.48
C PRO A 92 -8.02 -12.68 -15.15
N VAL A 93 -6.96 -11.99 -14.75
CA VAL A 93 -7.00 -10.53 -14.50
C VAL A 93 -7.07 -9.77 -15.83
N PRO A 94 -7.73 -8.60 -15.86
CA PRO A 94 -7.77 -7.77 -17.06
C PRO A 94 -6.36 -7.33 -17.45
N GLN A 95 -6.12 -7.19 -18.76
CA GLN A 95 -4.85 -6.63 -19.23
C GLN A 95 -4.80 -5.13 -18.96
N ILE A 96 -3.64 -4.64 -18.52
CA ILE A 96 -3.37 -3.21 -18.36
C ILE A 96 -3.27 -2.58 -19.76
N ASP A 97 -3.94 -1.43 -19.97
CA ASP A 97 -3.87 -0.70 -21.24
C ASP A 97 -2.42 -0.34 -21.58
N GLN A 98 -1.95 -0.73 -22.76
CA GLN A 98 -0.58 -0.48 -23.21
C GLN A 98 -0.23 1.01 -23.17
N ARG A 99 -1.17 1.93 -23.44
CA ARG A 99 -0.91 3.38 -23.36
C ARG A 99 -0.57 3.82 -21.94
N LEU A 100 -1.17 3.17 -20.94
CA LEU A 100 -0.88 3.41 -19.54
C LEU A 100 0.47 2.82 -19.16
N VAL A 101 0.78 1.62 -19.64
CA VAL A 101 2.12 1.01 -19.49
C VAL A 101 3.20 1.89 -20.09
N ASP A 102 3.01 2.38 -21.31
CA ASP A 102 3.95 3.27 -21.99
C ASP A 102 4.15 4.57 -21.19
N PHE A 103 3.07 5.15 -20.65
CA PHE A 103 3.19 6.31 -19.75
C PHE A 103 3.99 5.98 -18.48
N MET A 104 3.72 4.85 -17.83
CA MET A 104 4.44 4.44 -16.62
C MET A 104 5.93 4.21 -16.90
N VAL A 105 6.28 3.64 -18.05
CA VAL A 105 7.67 3.33 -18.41
C VAL A 105 8.43 4.57 -18.90
N ASP A 106 7.80 5.38 -19.76
CA ASP A 106 8.47 6.47 -20.46
C ASP A 106 8.40 7.81 -19.71
N GLU A 107 7.35 8.01 -18.90
CA GLU A 107 7.09 9.29 -18.23
C GLU A 107 7.33 9.26 -16.72
N CYS A 108 7.49 8.09 -16.11
CA CYS A 108 7.63 7.97 -14.66
C CYS A 108 8.98 7.38 -14.25
N ASP A 109 9.47 7.83 -13.09
CA ASP A 109 10.68 7.32 -12.45
C ASP A 109 10.31 6.49 -11.21
N PHE A 110 10.14 5.19 -11.43
CA PHE A 110 9.92 4.21 -10.37
C PHE A 110 11.23 3.66 -9.77
N SER A 111 12.41 4.13 -10.24
CA SER A 111 13.70 3.65 -9.75
C SER A 111 13.98 4.04 -8.30
N MET A 112 13.24 5.04 -7.80
CA MET A 112 13.39 5.56 -6.45
C MET A 112 12.64 4.76 -5.38
N GLU A 113 11.72 3.87 -5.74
CA GLU A 113 10.76 3.35 -4.75
C GLU A 113 11.18 2.06 -4.06
N HIS A 114 11.71 1.10 -4.82
CA HIS A 114 12.44 -0.03 -4.27
C HIS A 114 13.70 -0.33 -5.10
N ALA A 115 14.84 -0.32 -4.43
CA ALA A 115 16.20 -0.55 -4.91
C ALA A 115 16.39 -1.72 -5.89
N ASP A 116 15.48 -2.68 -5.85
CA ASP A 116 15.55 -4.03 -6.40
C ASP A 116 14.49 -4.30 -7.48
N GLY A 117 13.66 -3.31 -7.85
CA GLY A 117 12.61 -3.45 -8.86
C GLY A 117 11.28 -4.00 -8.33
N THR A 118 11.16 -4.25 -7.02
CA THR A 118 9.93 -4.78 -6.39
C THR A 118 8.75 -3.79 -6.37
N PHE A 119 8.99 -2.52 -6.74
CA PHE A 119 7.93 -1.53 -6.82
C PHE A 119 6.95 -1.82 -7.97
N LEU A 120 7.46 -2.19 -9.15
CA LEU A 120 6.60 -2.56 -10.26
C LEU A 120 5.76 -3.80 -9.93
N GLU A 121 6.37 -4.75 -9.21
CA GLU A 121 5.66 -5.92 -8.67
C GLU A 121 4.59 -5.56 -7.65
N HIS A 122 4.82 -4.53 -6.81
CA HIS A 122 3.82 -3.99 -5.90
C HIS A 122 2.61 -3.44 -6.67
N LEU A 123 2.85 -2.62 -7.71
CA LEU A 123 1.78 -2.05 -8.52
C LEU A 123 0.97 -3.11 -9.25
N VAL A 124 1.63 -4.11 -9.86
CA VAL A 124 0.95 -5.22 -10.52
C VAL A 124 0.17 -6.07 -9.52
N PHE A 125 0.75 -6.36 -8.35
CA PHE A 125 0.00 -7.04 -7.29
C PHE A 125 -1.26 -6.28 -6.90
N CYS A 126 -1.17 -4.97 -6.65
CA CYS A 126 -2.32 -4.16 -6.27
C CYS A 126 -3.39 -4.13 -7.37
N HIS A 127 -2.99 -4.02 -8.63
CA HIS A 127 -3.88 -4.12 -9.79
C HIS A 127 -4.62 -5.47 -9.81
N ASP A 128 -3.88 -6.58 -9.77
CA ASP A 128 -4.43 -7.92 -9.90
C ASP A 128 -5.33 -8.29 -8.72
N TYR A 129 -4.93 -7.88 -7.52
CA TYR A 129 -5.72 -8.07 -6.31
C TYR A 129 -7.02 -7.26 -6.37
N ALA A 130 -6.96 -5.98 -6.77
CA ALA A 130 -8.15 -5.15 -6.90
C ALA A 130 -9.12 -5.67 -7.96
N ALA A 131 -8.61 -6.12 -9.11
CA ALA A 131 -9.44 -6.69 -10.18
C ALA A 131 -10.24 -7.91 -9.71
N ARG A 132 -9.68 -8.69 -8.77
CA ARG A 132 -10.28 -9.91 -8.25
C ARG A 132 -11.20 -9.67 -7.06
N TYR A 133 -10.82 -8.76 -6.16
CA TYR A 133 -11.44 -8.59 -4.85
C TYR A 133 -12.16 -7.26 -4.66
N TYR A 134 -12.17 -6.41 -5.68
CA TYR A 134 -13.02 -5.23 -5.75
C TYR A 134 -13.50 -4.96 -7.20
N PRO A 135 -14.15 -5.95 -7.84
CA PRO A 135 -14.36 -5.98 -9.29
C PRO A 135 -15.33 -4.91 -9.83
N ASP A 136 -16.14 -4.31 -8.95
CA ASP A 136 -17.09 -3.26 -9.33
C ASP A 136 -16.39 -1.91 -9.60
N HIS A 137 -15.10 -1.78 -9.27
CA HIS A 137 -14.31 -0.58 -9.49
C HIS A 137 -13.01 -0.87 -10.25
N SER A 138 -12.46 0.16 -10.90
CA SER A 138 -11.30 -0.03 -11.78
C SER A 138 -10.04 -0.47 -11.02
N PRO A 139 -9.34 -1.55 -11.45
CA PRO A 139 -8.06 -1.93 -10.86
C PRO A 139 -6.93 -0.97 -11.22
N ASN A 140 -7.10 -0.09 -12.22
CA ASN A 140 -6.10 0.92 -12.58
C ASN A 140 -5.87 1.94 -11.45
N VAL A 141 -6.86 2.17 -10.60
CA VAL A 141 -6.68 2.99 -9.39
C VAL A 141 -5.62 2.37 -8.50
N ALA A 142 -5.69 1.05 -8.27
CA ALA A 142 -4.72 0.31 -7.47
C ALA A 142 -3.37 0.15 -8.18
N LEU A 143 -3.33 0.15 -9.52
CA LEU A 143 -2.07 0.20 -10.28
C LEU A 143 -1.33 1.52 -10.13
N LEU A 144 -2.06 2.63 -10.03
CA LEU A 144 -1.52 4.00 -10.11
C LEU A 144 -1.53 4.74 -8.77
N HIS A 145 -1.97 4.09 -7.69
CA HIS A 145 -2.28 4.70 -6.39
C HIS A 145 -1.13 5.55 -5.80
N SER A 146 0.11 5.29 -6.19
CA SER A 146 1.33 5.93 -5.68
C SER A 146 2.05 6.81 -6.72
N ILE A 147 1.54 6.91 -7.95
CA ILE A 147 2.21 7.66 -9.03
C ILE A 147 2.32 9.16 -8.74
N LEU A 148 1.34 9.70 -8.02
CA LEU A 148 1.25 11.10 -7.59
C LEU A 148 1.84 11.32 -6.18
N GLY A 149 2.54 10.33 -5.65
CA GLY A 149 3.23 10.41 -4.38
C GLY A 149 2.93 9.23 -3.48
N THR A 150 3.81 9.03 -2.51
CA THR A 150 3.64 8.02 -1.46
C THR A 150 3.51 8.67 -0.09
N ALA A 151 3.56 7.85 0.96
CA ALA A 151 3.70 8.33 2.33
C ALA A 151 5.02 9.13 2.54
N THR A 152 6.02 8.98 1.67
CA THR A 152 7.25 9.80 1.70
C THR A 152 7.17 10.92 0.65
N ASN A 153 8.28 11.63 0.41
CA ASN A 153 8.36 12.66 -0.64
C ASN A 153 8.94 12.12 -1.95
N THR A 154 8.70 10.85 -2.23
CA THR A 154 8.99 10.26 -3.54
C THR A 154 7.76 10.40 -4.43
N PHE A 155 7.98 10.88 -5.65
CA PHE A 155 6.97 11.07 -6.68
C PHE A 155 7.48 10.42 -7.96
N ALA A 156 6.68 9.55 -8.55
CA ALA A 156 7.08 8.88 -9.78
C ALA A 156 7.05 9.84 -10.99
N MET A 157 6.32 10.95 -10.90
CA MET A 157 6.26 11.94 -11.97
C MET A 157 6.17 13.36 -11.41
N ASP A 158 6.45 14.34 -12.27
CA ASP A 158 6.24 15.77 -11.95
C ASP A 158 4.76 16.18 -12.12
N ALA A 159 4.29 17.14 -11.33
CA ALA A 159 2.91 17.64 -11.37
C ALA A 159 2.48 18.13 -12.77
N THR A 160 3.41 18.65 -13.57
CA THR A 160 3.14 19.08 -14.95
C THR A 160 2.66 17.96 -15.87
N LYS A 161 2.87 16.69 -15.49
CA LYS A 161 2.41 15.51 -16.25
C LYS A 161 0.99 15.07 -15.92
N ILE A 162 0.35 15.66 -14.90
CA ILE A 162 -1.02 15.31 -14.48
C ILE A 162 -2.03 15.39 -15.65
N PRO A 163 -2.05 16.45 -16.50
CA PRO A 163 -2.96 16.48 -17.64
C PRO A 163 -2.76 15.32 -18.63
N LYS A 164 -1.50 14.88 -18.83
CA LYS A 164 -1.18 13.75 -19.71
C LYS A 164 -1.67 12.43 -19.09
N LEU A 165 -1.49 12.23 -17.79
CA LEU A 165 -2.02 11.07 -17.07
C LEU A 165 -3.55 11.03 -17.16
N LYS A 166 -4.24 12.13 -16.84
CA LYS A 166 -5.71 12.19 -16.85
C LYS A 166 -6.31 11.90 -18.23
N ALA A 167 -5.61 12.24 -19.32
CA ALA A 167 -6.06 11.90 -20.67
C ALA A 167 -6.08 10.38 -20.97
N LEU A 168 -5.44 9.56 -20.12
CA LEU A 168 -5.43 8.11 -20.20
C LEU A 168 -6.45 7.44 -19.26
N LEU A 169 -7.09 8.21 -18.39
CA LEU A 169 -7.95 7.73 -17.32
C LEU A 169 -9.40 8.15 -17.54
N THR A 170 -10.32 7.37 -16.97
CA THR A 170 -11.68 7.83 -16.71
C THR A 170 -11.70 8.88 -15.60
N ASP A 171 -12.79 9.66 -15.50
CA ASP A 171 -12.94 10.65 -14.41
C ASP A 171 -12.89 10.00 -13.02
N PHE A 172 -13.48 8.81 -12.89
CA PHE A 172 -13.42 7.98 -11.67
C PHE A 172 -11.98 7.63 -11.30
N GLU A 173 -11.22 7.07 -12.25
CA GLU A 173 -9.83 6.68 -12.01
C GLU A 173 -8.96 7.89 -11.67
N ALA A 174 -9.12 9.00 -12.40
CA ALA A 174 -8.39 10.23 -12.14
C ALA A 174 -8.64 10.75 -10.72
N LEU A 175 -9.91 10.79 -10.27
CA LEU A 175 -10.27 11.23 -8.93
C LEU A 175 -9.59 10.38 -7.85
N HIS A 176 -9.67 9.05 -7.97
CA HIS A 176 -9.13 8.16 -6.95
C HIS A 176 -7.61 8.08 -6.94
N VAL A 177 -6.96 8.18 -8.11
CA VAL A 177 -5.50 8.26 -8.21
C VAL A 177 -4.98 9.57 -7.60
N GLU A 178 -5.69 10.68 -7.77
CA GLU A 178 -5.35 11.97 -7.16
C GLU A 178 -5.50 11.98 -5.63
N VAL A 179 -6.55 11.36 -5.10
CA VAL A 179 -6.87 11.44 -3.68
C VAL A 179 -6.11 10.42 -2.81
N PHE A 180 -5.74 9.27 -3.38
CA PHE A 180 -5.13 8.16 -2.62
C PHE A 180 -3.87 8.58 -1.83
N PRO A 181 -2.86 9.28 -2.41
CA PRO A 181 -1.69 9.68 -1.63
C PRO A 181 -2.03 10.60 -0.47
N SER A 182 -3.02 11.48 -0.66
CA SER A 182 -3.44 12.45 0.36
C SER A 182 -4.14 11.76 1.52
N THR A 183 -5.11 10.88 1.22
CA THR A 183 -5.78 10.06 2.24
C THR A 183 -4.79 9.17 3.00
N LEU A 184 -3.79 8.59 2.30
CA LEU A 184 -2.74 7.80 2.94
C LEU A 184 -1.98 8.60 4.01
N ARG A 185 -1.62 9.86 3.72
CA ARG A 185 -0.94 10.73 4.70
C ARG A 185 -1.86 11.10 5.87
N LEU A 186 -3.15 11.33 5.62
CA LEU A 186 -4.13 11.60 6.69
C LEU A 186 -4.28 10.41 7.65
N PHE A 187 -4.20 9.16 7.17
CA PHE A 187 -4.21 8.00 8.08
C PHE A 187 -3.06 8.01 9.08
N TYR A 188 -1.85 8.33 8.62
CA TYR A 188 -0.70 8.39 9.50
C TYR A 188 -0.66 9.64 10.39
N ASP A 189 -1.34 10.73 10.01
CA ASP A 189 -1.57 11.87 10.92
C ASP A 189 -2.68 11.59 11.97
N VAL A 190 -3.35 10.43 11.87
CA VAL A 190 -4.34 9.80 12.77
C VAL A 190 -5.64 10.55 13.06
N ASP A 191 -5.62 11.88 13.04
CA ASP A 191 -6.79 12.71 13.42
C ASP A 191 -8.01 12.41 12.52
N PHE A 192 -7.77 12.12 11.24
CA PHE A 192 -8.83 11.77 10.29
C PHE A 192 -9.62 10.52 10.69
N LEU A 193 -8.93 9.44 11.07
CA LEU A 193 -9.60 8.21 11.52
C LEU A 193 -10.24 8.42 12.91
N ASP A 194 -9.62 9.21 13.79
CA ASP A 194 -10.22 9.57 15.09
C ASP A 194 -11.57 10.28 14.90
N GLU A 195 -11.65 11.22 13.96
CA GLU A 195 -12.87 11.97 13.67
C GLU A 195 -13.98 11.08 13.10
N LEU A 196 -13.67 10.20 12.15
CA LEU A 196 -14.64 9.24 11.61
C LEU A 196 -15.16 8.28 12.69
N GLU A 197 -14.28 7.79 13.56
CA GLU A 197 -14.67 6.90 14.66
C GLU A 197 -15.54 7.61 15.71
N ALA A 198 -15.20 8.86 16.06
CA ALA A 198 -15.96 9.66 17.01
C ALA A 198 -17.38 9.99 16.47
N ASN A 199 -17.52 10.12 15.15
CA ASN A 199 -18.77 10.44 14.49
C ASN A 199 -19.53 9.22 13.93
N MET A 200 -19.17 8.00 14.36
CA MET A 200 -19.83 6.76 13.91
C MET A 200 -21.36 6.76 14.10
N HIS A 201 -21.86 7.48 15.11
CA HIS A 201 -23.28 7.62 15.40
C HIS A 201 -24.08 8.41 14.35
N ARG A 202 -23.39 9.16 13.48
CA ARG A 202 -23.94 9.96 12.38
C ARG A 202 -23.22 9.68 11.07
N ILE A 203 -22.65 8.48 10.92
CA ILE A 203 -21.81 8.15 9.76
C ILE A 203 -22.55 8.21 8.43
N ASP A 204 -23.88 8.03 8.47
CA ASP A 204 -24.81 8.20 7.34
C ASP A 204 -25.02 9.68 6.93
N LYS A 205 -24.54 10.63 7.74
CA LYS A 205 -24.57 12.07 7.47
C LYS A 205 -23.28 12.60 6.86
N LEU A 206 -22.27 11.75 6.64
CA LEU A 206 -21.07 12.17 5.93
C LEU A 206 -21.47 12.65 4.53
N GLU A 207 -21.03 13.85 4.14
CA GLU A 207 -21.30 14.42 2.83
C GLU A 207 -20.05 14.50 1.97
N ALA A 208 -18.96 15.05 2.51
CA ALA A 208 -17.73 15.27 1.75
C ALA A 208 -16.48 15.34 2.63
N LEU A 209 -15.34 15.00 2.03
CA LEU A 209 -14.00 15.27 2.55
C LEU A 209 -13.32 16.33 1.67
N HIS A 210 -12.78 17.36 2.32
CA HIS A 210 -11.94 18.38 1.69
C HIS A 210 -10.52 18.22 2.22
N LEU A 211 -9.54 18.22 1.31
CA LEU A 211 -8.13 18.02 1.61
C LEU A 211 -7.26 18.62 0.50
N HIS A 212 -5.93 18.46 0.59
CA HIS A 212 -5.00 18.94 -0.44
C HIS A 212 -4.24 17.78 -1.08
N ARG A 213 -4.02 17.85 -2.39
CA ARG A 213 -3.25 16.86 -3.16
C ARG A 213 -1.78 16.88 -2.74
N VAL A 214 -1.17 15.71 -2.58
CA VAL A 214 0.21 15.62 -2.05
C VAL A 214 1.25 16.28 -2.95
N ILE A 215 1.16 16.12 -4.26
CA ILE A 215 2.22 16.49 -5.21
C ILE A 215 2.39 18.00 -5.40
N ASP A 216 1.31 18.77 -5.29
CA ASP A 216 1.30 20.21 -5.60
C ASP A 216 0.39 21.04 -4.71
N ASN A 217 -0.20 20.42 -3.68
CA ASN A 217 -1.07 21.07 -2.71
C ASN A 217 -2.37 21.68 -3.30
N GLU A 218 -2.78 21.28 -4.50
CA GLU A 218 -4.06 21.69 -5.07
C GLU A 218 -5.22 21.19 -4.19
N PRO A 219 -6.25 22.02 -3.91
CA PRO A 219 -7.42 21.59 -3.17
C PRO A 219 -8.16 20.45 -3.88
N LEU A 220 -8.58 19.46 -3.10
CA LEU A 220 -9.38 18.32 -3.54
C LEU A 220 -10.64 18.21 -2.67
N THR A 221 -11.74 17.81 -3.30
CA THR A 221 -12.98 17.46 -2.62
C THR A 221 -13.47 16.14 -3.19
N ILE A 222 -13.84 15.22 -2.31
CA ILE A 222 -14.56 13.98 -2.66
C ILE A 222 -15.84 13.90 -1.83
N ASP A 223 -16.90 13.36 -2.42
CA ASP A 223 -18.12 13.06 -1.67
C ASP A 223 -17.96 11.81 -0.79
N ALA A 224 -18.99 11.52 0.01
CA ALA A 224 -19.00 10.38 0.92
C ALA A 224 -18.84 9.03 0.21
N GLU A 225 -19.48 8.84 -0.95
CA GLU A 225 -19.39 7.59 -1.71
C GLU A 225 -17.96 7.35 -2.19
N ASN A 226 -17.35 8.35 -2.80
CA ASN A 226 -15.96 8.29 -3.25
C ASN A 226 -14.98 8.16 -2.08
N LEU A 227 -15.30 8.70 -0.90
CA LEU A 227 -14.49 8.44 0.29
C LEU A 227 -14.51 6.95 0.65
N TRP A 228 -15.68 6.33 0.78
CA TRP A 228 -15.77 4.91 1.12
C TRP A 228 -15.07 4.02 0.10
N ILE A 229 -15.21 4.33 -1.19
CA ILE A 229 -14.50 3.61 -2.26
C ILE A 229 -12.98 3.75 -2.09
N ASN A 230 -12.48 4.96 -1.85
CA ASN A 230 -11.05 5.20 -1.66
C ASN A 230 -10.49 4.49 -0.42
N LEU A 231 -11.25 4.46 0.67
CA LEU A 231 -10.89 3.72 1.88
C LEU A 231 -10.77 2.20 1.63
N ASN A 232 -11.59 1.63 0.73
CA ASN A 232 -11.47 0.23 0.34
C ASN A 232 -10.22 -0.05 -0.52
N TYR A 233 -9.81 0.88 -1.39
CA TYR A 233 -8.51 0.77 -2.06
C TYR A 233 -7.34 0.76 -1.07
N HIS A 234 -7.40 1.58 -0.02
CA HIS A 234 -6.39 1.55 1.03
C HIS A 234 -6.39 0.24 1.83
N LEU A 235 -7.56 -0.30 2.12
CA LEU A 235 -7.69 -1.60 2.79
C LEU A 235 -6.98 -2.71 2.00
N MET A 236 -7.17 -2.75 0.67
CA MET A 236 -6.46 -3.69 -0.21
C MET A 236 -4.96 -3.40 -0.28
N HIS A 237 -4.57 -2.13 -0.38
CA HIS A 237 -3.17 -1.73 -0.43
C HIS A 237 -2.38 -2.21 0.80
N PHE A 238 -2.98 -2.21 2.00
CA PHE A 238 -2.33 -2.71 3.20
C PHE A 238 -1.95 -4.19 3.13
N VAL A 239 -2.61 -5.01 2.30
CA VAL A 239 -2.32 -6.45 2.17
C VAL A 239 -0.86 -6.70 1.81
N ASP A 240 -0.29 -5.91 0.89
CA ASP A 240 1.09 -6.11 0.42
C ASP A 240 2.15 -5.73 1.45
N PHE A 241 1.81 -4.86 2.40
CA PHE A 241 2.76 -4.35 3.39
C PHE A 241 2.75 -5.12 4.70
N MET A 242 1.91 -6.14 4.81
CA MET A 242 1.90 -7.01 5.97
C MET A 242 3.17 -7.85 6.01
N PRO A 243 3.79 -8.04 7.20
CA PRO A 243 4.90 -8.97 7.32
C PRO A 243 4.50 -10.36 6.83
N SER A 244 5.42 -11.10 6.22
CA SER A 244 5.14 -12.48 5.78
C SER A 244 4.81 -13.42 6.94
N ALA A 245 5.30 -13.14 8.14
CA ALA A 245 5.07 -13.94 9.35
C ALA A 245 5.21 -13.14 10.64
N ASN A 246 4.82 -13.76 11.75
CA ASN A 246 5.04 -13.31 13.13
C ASN A 246 4.31 -12.03 13.50
N TRP A 247 3.07 -11.85 13.03
CA TRP A 247 2.27 -10.64 13.24
C TRP A 247 2.08 -10.34 14.73
N SER A 248 1.88 -11.38 15.53
CA SER A 248 1.71 -11.26 16.98
C SER A 248 2.90 -10.58 17.68
N SER A 249 4.11 -10.70 17.11
CA SER A 249 5.33 -10.08 17.62
C SER A 249 5.58 -8.67 17.07
N GLN A 250 4.75 -8.23 16.12
CA GLN A 250 4.83 -6.98 15.37
C GLN A 250 3.57 -6.10 15.54
N LYS A 251 2.73 -6.36 16.55
CA LYS A 251 1.51 -5.57 16.83
C LYS A 251 1.73 -4.06 17.02
N ALA A 252 2.95 -3.66 17.41
CA ALA A 252 3.31 -2.25 17.57
C ALA A 252 3.72 -1.59 16.24
N ASP A 253 3.75 -2.31 15.11
CA ASP A 253 3.99 -1.72 13.81
C ASP A 253 2.85 -0.74 13.46
N PRO A 254 3.16 0.54 13.15
CA PRO A 254 2.15 1.52 12.76
C PRO A 254 1.26 1.05 11.61
N LEU A 255 1.82 0.33 10.63
CA LEU A 255 1.08 -0.13 9.46
C LEU A 255 0.05 -1.21 9.83
N MET A 256 0.45 -2.17 10.67
CA MET A 256 -0.46 -3.19 11.23
C MET A 256 -1.62 -2.52 11.99
N GLN A 257 -1.31 -1.51 12.80
CA GLN A 257 -2.32 -0.77 13.55
C GLN A 257 -3.27 -0.01 12.62
N MET A 258 -2.77 0.63 11.56
CA MET A 258 -3.62 1.33 10.58
C MET A 258 -4.50 0.35 9.79
N PHE A 259 -3.96 -0.80 9.39
CA PHE A 259 -4.74 -1.82 8.70
C PHE A 259 -5.85 -2.37 9.58
N GLU A 260 -5.54 -2.75 10.83
CA GLU A 260 -6.55 -3.22 11.80
C GLU A 260 -7.62 -2.15 12.05
N ARG A 261 -7.20 -0.90 12.21
CA ARG A 261 -8.10 0.22 12.47
C ARG A 261 -9.03 0.50 11.29
N LEU A 262 -8.51 0.60 10.07
CA LEU A 262 -9.30 0.82 8.86
C LEU A 262 -10.26 -0.34 8.60
N SER A 263 -9.79 -1.57 8.76
CA SER A 263 -10.58 -2.80 8.65
C SER A 263 -11.79 -2.74 9.60
N ASN A 264 -11.56 -2.47 10.89
CA ASN A 264 -12.63 -2.33 11.89
C ASN A 264 -13.56 -1.13 11.63
N LEU A 265 -13.03 0.00 11.15
CA LEU A 265 -13.84 1.17 10.80
C LEU A 265 -14.85 0.83 9.71
N LEU A 266 -14.38 0.22 8.61
CA LEU A 266 -15.21 -0.13 7.46
C LEU A 266 -16.29 -1.15 7.85
N ASP A 267 -15.98 -2.13 8.69
CA ASP A 267 -16.98 -3.07 9.21
C ASP A 267 -18.04 -2.37 10.06
N ARG A 268 -17.62 -1.51 10.98
CA ARG A 268 -18.55 -0.78 11.86
C ARG A 268 -19.44 0.20 11.11
N ALA A 269 -18.92 0.81 10.05
CA ALA A 269 -19.66 1.70 9.18
C ALA A 269 -20.57 0.96 8.19
N GLY A 270 -20.42 -0.36 8.03
CA GLY A 270 -21.10 -1.12 6.98
C GLY A 270 -20.62 -0.76 5.57
N GLN A 271 -19.37 -0.31 5.45
CA GLN A 271 -18.76 0.23 4.23
C GLN A 271 -17.56 -0.60 3.75
N ARG A 272 -17.37 -1.83 4.26
CA ARG A 272 -16.45 -2.79 3.64
C ARG A 272 -17.08 -3.29 2.34
N GLN A 273 -16.50 -2.87 1.22
CA GLN A 273 -16.95 -3.21 -0.13
C GLN A 273 -15.94 -4.14 -0.81
N ALA A 274 -14.64 -3.92 -0.61
CA ALA A 274 -13.59 -4.82 -1.07
C ALA A 274 -13.49 -6.06 -0.18
N GLN A 275 -13.27 -7.21 -0.80
CA GLN A 275 -13.00 -8.45 -0.07
C GLN A 275 -11.54 -8.48 0.38
N VAL A 276 -11.32 -8.45 1.70
CA VAL A 276 -9.99 -8.59 2.29
C VAL A 276 -10.09 -9.49 3.52
N GLU A 277 -9.66 -10.74 3.34
CA GLU A 277 -9.54 -11.71 4.42
C GLU A 277 -8.35 -11.37 5.30
N VAL A 278 -8.59 -11.13 6.60
CA VAL A 278 -7.51 -10.82 7.54
C VAL A 278 -7.91 -11.19 8.96
N ALA A 279 -6.98 -11.80 9.69
CA ALA A 279 -7.15 -12.13 11.10
C ALA A 279 -6.02 -11.52 11.93
N PHE A 280 -6.31 -10.42 12.62
CA PHE A 280 -5.32 -9.74 13.46
C PHE A 280 -5.06 -10.52 14.76
N PRO A 281 -3.81 -10.64 15.21
CA PRO A 281 -3.45 -11.37 16.42
C PRO A 281 -3.98 -10.66 17.66
N LYS A 282 -4.72 -11.37 18.51
CA LYS A 282 -5.23 -10.83 19.79
C LYS A 282 -4.13 -10.73 20.84
N GLU A 283 -3.29 -11.74 20.93
CA GLU A 283 -2.24 -11.86 21.93
C GLU A 283 -0.85 -11.68 21.34
N LYS A 284 0.12 -11.34 22.20
CA LYS A 284 1.52 -11.22 21.81
C LYS A 284 2.19 -12.60 21.89
N GLY A 285 2.77 -13.03 20.77
CA GLY A 285 3.52 -14.29 20.68
C GLY A 285 5.02 -14.03 20.52
N ALA A 286 5.81 -15.06 20.86
CA ALA A 286 7.20 -15.12 20.43
C ALA A 286 7.25 -15.36 18.90
N PRO A 287 8.21 -14.74 18.18
CA PRO A 287 8.37 -15.01 16.76
C PRO A 287 8.80 -16.47 16.52
N VAL A 288 8.33 -17.05 15.42
CA VAL A 288 8.65 -18.39 14.94
C VAL A 288 9.48 -18.25 13.67
N GLY A 289 10.62 -18.95 13.60
CA GLY A 289 11.46 -18.95 12.40
C GLY A 289 12.09 -17.59 12.05
N GLU A 290 12.27 -16.68 13.02
CA GLU A 290 12.87 -15.36 12.82
C GLU A 290 13.88 -15.02 13.92
N ASP A 291 15.12 -14.76 13.51
CA ASP A 291 16.17 -14.29 14.41
C ASP A 291 16.20 -12.75 14.45
N ARG A 292 15.57 -12.18 15.48
CA ARG A 292 15.51 -10.73 15.67
C ARG A 292 16.82 -10.15 16.21
N THR A 293 17.21 -9.00 15.66
CA THR A 293 18.35 -8.22 16.17
C THR A 293 18.07 -7.70 17.58
N LEU A 294 19.10 -7.26 18.30
CA LEU A 294 18.91 -6.65 19.62
C LEU A 294 17.98 -5.42 19.54
N PHE A 295 18.16 -4.60 18.50
CA PHE A 295 17.29 -3.45 18.26
C PHE A 295 15.85 -3.91 17.98
N GLY A 296 15.67 -4.90 17.11
CA GLY A 296 14.37 -5.50 16.83
C GLY A 296 13.67 -6.01 18.09
N ARG A 297 14.38 -6.66 19.01
CA ARG A 297 13.81 -7.13 20.28
C ARG A 297 13.34 -5.96 21.14
N ILE A 298 14.11 -4.88 21.22
CA ILE A 298 13.76 -3.68 22.00
C ILE A 298 12.55 -2.97 21.39
N THR A 299 12.54 -2.76 20.07
CA THR A 299 11.43 -2.08 19.40
C THR A 299 10.13 -2.88 19.48
N GLY A 300 10.22 -4.21 19.49
CA GLY A 300 9.08 -5.09 19.75
C GLY A 300 8.47 -4.97 21.14
N LEU A 301 9.12 -4.27 22.09
CA LEU A 301 8.59 -3.99 23.42
C LEU A 301 7.96 -2.59 23.53
N LEU A 302 8.09 -1.75 22.51
CA LEU A 302 7.52 -0.40 22.57
C LEU A 302 5.99 -0.44 22.57
N PRO A 303 5.34 0.41 23.38
CA PRO A 303 3.90 0.59 23.31
C PRO A 303 3.47 1.07 21.90
N PRO A 304 2.34 0.55 21.38
CA PRO A 304 1.82 0.95 20.07
C PRO A 304 1.59 2.47 19.94
N THR A 305 1.22 3.14 21.04
CA THR A 305 1.04 4.60 21.07
C THR A 305 2.33 5.39 20.80
N ILE A 306 3.50 4.84 21.13
CA ILE A 306 4.79 5.49 20.87
C ILE A 306 5.16 5.36 19.40
N THR A 307 4.99 4.17 18.82
CA THR A 307 5.31 3.94 17.41
C THR A 307 4.40 4.74 16.48
N LEU A 308 3.11 4.88 16.82
CA LEU A 308 2.19 5.76 16.10
C LEU A 308 2.61 7.23 16.17
N LYS A 309 3.01 7.74 17.33
CA LYS A 309 3.52 9.13 17.45
C LYS A 309 4.75 9.38 16.58
N LEU A 310 5.65 8.40 16.48
CA LEU A 310 6.82 8.49 15.61
C LEU A 310 6.42 8.51 14.13
N ALA A 311 5.50 7.63 13.71
CA ALA A 311 4.99 7.60 12.34
C ALA A 311 4.29 8.91 11.96
N ARG A 312 3.43 9.43 12.85
CA ARG A 312 2.77 10.73 12.70
C ARG A 312 3.78 11.85 12.49
N LYS A 313 4.79 11.93 13.37
CA LYS A 313 5.84 12.94 13.25
C LYS A 313 6.59 12.83 11.92
N SER A 314 6.93 11.64 11.47
CA SER A 314 7.59 11.44 10.17
C SER A 314 6.74 11.97 9.02
N ILE A 315 5.43 11.74 9.03
CA ILE A 315 4.53 12.20 7.97
C ILE A 315 4.32 13.71 8.00
N GLN A 316 4.25 14.31 9.18
CA GLN A 316 4.25 15.76 9.32
C GLN A 316 5.55 16.38 8.78
N ASP A 317 6.70 15.77 9.09
CA ASP A 317 8.00 16.23 8.60
C ASP A 317 8.12 16.07 7.07
N TYR A 318 7.61 14.97 6.48
CA TYR A 318 7.53 14.79 5.03
C TYR A 318 6.63 15.83 4.38
N SER A 319 5.41 15.99 4.89
CA SER A 319 4.42 16.92 4.34
C SER A 319 4.92 18.35 4.37
N LYS A 320 5.51 18.79 5.49
CA LYS A 320 6.15 20.09 5.60
C LYS A 320 7.27 20.29 4.58
N LYS A 321 8.11 19.27 4.35
CA LYS A 321 9.21 19.35 3.37
C LYS A 321 8.70 19.41 1.92
N ALA A 322 7.59 18.77 1.62
CA ALA A 322 6.95 18.80 0.29
C ALA A 322 6.08 20.05 0.06
N GLY A 323 5.80 20.83 1.11
CA GLY A 323 4.82 21.92 1.03
C GLY A 323 3.37 21.44 0.99
N HIS A 324 3.11 20.22 1.45
CA HIS A 324 1.78 19.62 1.53
C HIS A 324 1.10 19.99 2.84
N ASP A 325 -0.11 20.53 2.74
CA ASP A 325 -1.01 20.84 3.84
C ASP A 325 -1.83 19.60 4.23
N LEU A 326 -1.65 19.16 5.47
CA LEU A 326 -2.38 18.04 6.06
C LEU A 326 -3.75 18.46 6.61
N SER A 327 -4.11 19.74 6.53
CA SER A 327 -5.45 20.18 6.92
C SER A 327 -6.51 19.49 6.05
N TYR A 328 -7.58 19.06 6.72
CA TYR A 328 -8.75 18.50 6.09
C TYR A 328 -10.02 19.02 6.77
N ARG A 329 -11.15 18.89 6.08
CA ARG A 329 -12.48 19.19 6.62
C ARG A 329 -13.46 18.10 6.19
N ILE A 330 -14.25 17.62 7.14
CA ILE A 330 -15.38 16.75 6.85
C ILE A 330 -16.66 17.57 6.93
N ASP A 331 -17.44 17.53 5.86
CA ASP A 331 -18.78 18.09 5.84
C ASP A 331 -19.79 17.00 6.26
N TRP A 332 -20.69 17.37 7.16
CA TRP A 332 -21.73 16.49 7.68
C TRP A 332 -23.09 17.18 7.55
N ALA A 333 -24.09 16.45 7.06
CA ALA A 333 -25.49 16.88 6.98
C ALA A 333 -26.15 17.13 8.35
#